data_AF-A0A182LTN6-F1
#
_entry.id   AF-A0A182LTN6-F1
#
_cell.length_a   1.000
_cell.length_b   1.000
_cell.length_c   1.000
_cell.angle_alpha   90.00
_cell.angle_beta   90.00
_cell.angle_gamma   90.00
#
_symmetry.space_group_name_H-M   'P 1'
#
loop_
_entity.id
_entity.type
_entity.pdbx_description
1 polymer ?
#
loop_
_entity_poly.entity_id
_entity_poly.type
_entity_poly.pdbx_seq_one_letter_code
_entity_poly.pdbx_strand_id
1 'polypeptide(L)'
;MKIAVSHISYIHHDLNAQTNAVEKGLVGVSASDMLQDFCRFKQSVNIHHDVALLLTREQICRNPAENNCDTLGLAELGTICRETACAIVQDNGLSASFTIAHELGHVLGMPHDDDSRCQRYRGDSSGNNRIMSRTIDHNTHPWQWSNCSRQILSEYFE
;
A
#
# COMPACT_ATOMS: atom_id res chain seq x y z
N MET A 1 16.39 5.82 10.20
CA MET A 1 15.51 4.64 10.06
C MET A 1 16.20 3.62 9.16
N LYS A 2 16.53 2.42 9.66
CA LYS A 2 17.01 1.31 8.82
C LYS A 2 15.80 0.44 8.51
N ILE A 3 15.32 0.45 7.28
CA ILE A 3 14.30 -0.51 6.84
C ILE A 3 15.05 -1.78 6.45
N ALA A 4 14.83 -2.87 7.18
CA ALA A 4 15.36 -4.18 6.86
C ALA A 4 14.20 -5.15 6.65
N VAL A 5 14.24 -5.94 5.58
CA VAL A 5 13.33 -7.08 5.41
C VAL A 5 13.81 -8.14 6.39
N SER A 6 13.05 -8.35 7.47
CA SER A 6 13.41 -9.33 8.51
C SER A 6 12.97 -10.75 8.14
N HIS A 7 11.89 -10.90 7.38
CA HIS A 7 11.30 -12.20 7.08
C HIS A 7 10.54 -12.19 5.73
N ILE A 8 10.61 -13.30 4.99
CA ILE A 8 9.80 -13.56 3.79
C ILE A 8 9.10 -14.90 4.00
N SER A 9 7.79 -14.95 3.77
CA SER A 9 6.98 -16.16 3.91
C SER A 9 6.04 -16.31 2.74
N TYR A 10 5.73 -17.55 2.41
CA TYR A 10 4.69 -17.89 1.45
C TYR A 10 3.44 -18.37 2.20
N ILE A 11 2.27 -17.83 1.83
CA ILE A 11 0.99 -18.27 2.39
C ILE A 11 0.50 -19.44 1.54
N HIS A 12 0.41 -20.63 2.16
CA HIS A 12 0.09 -21.88 1.46
C HIS A 12 -1.41 -22.09 1.19
N HIS A 13 -2.27 -21.15 1.59
CA HIS A 13 -3.72 -21.22 1.42
C HIS A 13 -4.27 -19.84 1.05
N ASP A 14 -5.42 -19.85 0.40
CA ASP A 14 -6.13 -18.63 0.04
C ASP A 14 -6.68 -17.93 1.28
N LEU A 15 -6.62 -16.60 1.28
CA LEU A 15 -7.36 -15.77 2.22
C LEU A 15 -8.86 -15.86 1.92
N ASN A 16 -9.71 -15.66 2.93
CA ASN A 16 -11.17 -15.77 2.75
C ASN A 16 -11.68 -14.80 1.67
N ALA A 17 -11.07 -13.62 1.52
CA ALA A 17 -11.39 -12.64 0.48
C ALA A 17 -11.26 -13.24 -0.93
N GLN A 18 -10.23 -14.06 -1.18
CA GLN A 18 -10.04 -14.76 -2.45
C GLN A 18 -11.13 -15.81 -2.65
N THR A 19 -11.35 -16.67 -1.65
CA THR A 19 -12.40 -17.71 -1.71
C THR A 19 -13.79 -17.11 -1.96
N ASN A 20 -14.13 -16.05 -1.22
CA ASN A 20 -15.40 -15.33 -1.37
C ASN A 20 -15.57 -14.70 -2.76
N ALA A 21 -14.49 -14.20 -3.36
CA ALA A 21 -14.53 -13.64 -4.71
C ALA A 21 -14.83 -14.73 -5.75
N VAL A 22 -14.18 -15.88 -5.63
CA VAL A 22 -14.40 -17.05 -6.50
C VAL A 22 -15.83 -17.58 -6.36
N GLU A 23 -16.34 -17.74 -5.14
CA GLU A 23 -17.71 -18.20 -4.89
C GLU A 23 -18.77 -17.28 -5.48
N LYS A 24 -18.50 -15.97 -5.52
CA LYS A 24 -19.37 -14.96 -6.12
C LYS A 24 -19.17 -14.79 -7.63
N GLY A 25 -18.21 -15.51 -8.24
CA GLY A 25 -17.88 -15.40 -9.66
C GLY A 25 -17.33 -14.03 -10.06
N LEU A 26 -16.63 -13.34 -9.15
CA LEU A 26 -16.05 -12.02 -9.39
C LEU A 26 -14.72 -12.14 -10.14
N VAL A 27 -14.42 -11.16 -11.00
CA VAL A 27 -13.18 -11.13 -11.80
C VAL A 27 -11.95 -10.80 -10.94
N GLY A 28 -12.13 -10.08 -9.84
CA GLY A 28 -11.06 -9.73 -8.91
C GLY A 28 -11.52 -9.72 -7.45
N VAL A 29 -10.58 -9.46 -6.56
CA VAL A 29 -10.78 -9.50 -5.10
C VAL A 29 -10.86 -8.08 -4.54
N SER A 30 -11.75 -7.83 -3.57
CA SER A 30 -11.81 -6.55 -2.89
C SER A 30 -10.48 -6.27 -2.18
N ALA A 31 -9.81 -5.17 -2.53
CA ALA A 31 -8.56 -4.75 -1.90
C ALA A 31 -8.77 -4.52 -0.38
N SER A 32 -9.93 -3.97 0.00
CA SER A 32 -10.27 -3.76 1.42
C SER A 32 -10.42 -5.09 2.17
N ASP A 33 -11.12 -6.06 1.58
CA ASP A 33 -11.36 -7.35 2.24
C ASP A 33 -10.06 -8.15 2.33
N MET A 34 -9.25 -8.14 1.27
CA MET A 34 -7.95 -8.81 1.25
C MET A 34 -6.99 -8.20 2.26
N LEU A 35 -6.94 -6.86 2.38
CA LEU A 35 -6.16 -6.19 3.42
C LEU A 35 -6.62 -6.67 4.79
N GLN A 36 -7.91 -6.56 5.12
CA GLN A 36 -8.45 -6.96 6.42
C GLN A 36 -8.14 -8.42 6.77
N ASP A 37 -8.26 -9.34 5.80
CA ASP A 37 -7.93 -10.74 5.98
C ASP A 37 -6.44 -10.96 6.24
N PHE A 38 -5.57 -10.31 5.47
CA PHE A 38 -4.14 -10.40 5.65
C PHE A 38 -3.69 -9.83 7.01
N CYS A 39 -4.23 -8.69 7.43
CA CYS A 39 -3.90 -8.08 8.72
C CYS A 39 -4.40 -8.95 9.90
N ARG A 40 -5.46 -9.75 9.73
CA ARG A 40 -5.86 -10.77 10.71
C ARG A 40 -4.95 -11.99 10.67
N PHE A 41 -4.61 -12.47 9.48
CA PHE A 41 -3.71 -13.60 9.29
C PHE A 41 -2.35 -13.34 9.94
N LYS A 42 -1.74 -12.16 9.73
CA LYS A 42 -0.43 -11.84 10.31
C LYS A 42 -0.42 -11.91 11.85
N GLN A 43 -1.54 -11.60 12.51
CA GLN A 43 -1.64 -11.66 13.97
C GLN A 43 -1.60 -13.10 14.50
N SER A 44 -1.97 -14.08 13.67
CA SER A 44 -1.82 -15.50 14.01
C SER A 44 -0.38 -16.01 13.88
N VAL A 45 0.49 -15.24 13.20
CA VAL A 45 1.89 -15.58 12.98
C VAL A 45 2.73 -14.90 14.06
N ASN A 46 3.31 -15.69 14.98
CA ASN A 46 4.10 -15.19 16.10
C ASN A 46 5.53 -14.79 15.67
N ILE A 47 5.66 -13.87 14.72
CA ILE A 47 6.92 -13.31 14.24
C ILE A 47 6.90 -11.81 14.51
N HIS A 48 7.89 -11.31 15.24
CA HIS A 48 8.00 -9.88 15.50
C HIS A 48 8.35 -9.10 14.22
N HIS A 49 7.57 -8.05 13.94
CA HIS A 49 7.74 -7.17 12.78
C HIS A 49 7.07 -5.82 13.06
N ASP A 50 7.59 -4.74 12.45
CA ASP A 50 6.96 -3.41 12.51
C ASP A 50 5.80 -3.29 11.51
N VAL A 51 5.94 -3.92 10.33
CA VAL A 51 4.92 -3.94 9.27
C VAL A 51 5.02 -5.25 8.49
N ALA A 52 3.87 -5.77 8.06
CA ALA A 52 3.80 -6.89 7.13
C ALA A 52 3.25 -6.43 5.76
N LEU A 53 3.81 -6.95 4.67
CA LEU A 53 3.33 -6.66 3.32
C LEU A 53 2.98 -7.96 2.61
N LEU A 54 1.77 -8.04 2.06
CA LEU A 54 1.36 -9.12 1.18
C LEU A 54 1.62 -8.71 -0.26
N LEU A 55 2.39 -9.52 -0.98
CA LEU A 55 2.53 -9.41 -2.43
C LEU A 55 1.70 -10.53 -3.07
N THR A 56 0.75 -10.16 -3.93
CA THR A 56 -0.19 -11.12 -4.54
C THR A 56 -0.28 -10.98 -6.05
N ARG A 57 -0.54 -12.09 -6.75
CA ARG A 57 -0.82 -12.09 -8.20
C ARG A 57 -2.32 -11.94 -8.52
N GLU A 58 -3.16 -11.92 -7.50
CA GLU A 58 -4.60 -11.67 -7.65
C GLU A 58 -4.85 -10.27 -8.18
N GLN A 59 -5.87 -10.13 -9.04
CA GLN A 59 -6.38 -8.82 -9.44
C GLN A 59 -7.15 -8.22 -8.26
N ILE A 60 -6.59 -7.21 -7.61
CA ILE A 60 -7.29 -6.50 -6.52
C ILE A 60 -8.09 -5.32 -7.09
N CYS A 61 -9.22 -5.04 -6.47
CA CYS A 61 -10.18 -4.07 -6.98
C CYS A 61 -10.70 -3.20 -5.84
N ARG A 62 -10.96 -1.92 -6.14
CA ARG A 62 -11.69 -1.03 -5.22
C ARG A 62 -13.13 -1.49 -5.09
N ASN A 63 -13.73 -1.90 -6.20
CA ASN A 63 -15.06 -2.49 -6.24
C ASN A 63 -15.10 -3.60 -7.31
N PRO A 64 -14.95 -4.89 -6.92
CA PRO A 64 -15.00 -6.01 -7.86
C PRO A 64 -16.32 -6.14 -8.61
N ALA A 65 -17.45 -5.76 -8.00
CA ALA A 65 -18.78 -5.90 -8.61
C ALA A 65 -18.98 -4.95 -9.81
N GLU A 66 -18.22 -3.85 -9.85
CA GLU A 66 -18.21 -2.88 -10.95
C GLU A 66 -16.99 -3.03 -11.86
N ASN A 67 -16.17 -4.08 -11.67
CA ASN A 67 -14.88 -4.27 -12.35
C ASN A 67 -13.92 -3.06 -12.20
N ASN A 68 -14.02 -2.32 -11.08
CA ASN A 68 -13.14 -1.19 -10.80
C ASN A 68 -11.85 -1.67 -10.15
N CYS A 69 -10.87 -2.03 -10.99
CA CYS A 69 -9.63 -2.70 -10.61
C CYS A 69 -8.37 -1.91 -11.00
N ASP A 70 -8.45 -0.57 -10.96
CA ASP A 70 -7.31 0.32 -11.21
C ASP A 70 -6.37 0.45 -10.00
N THR A 71 -6.72 -0.19 -8.87
CA THR A 71 -5.91 -0.17 -7.65
C THR A 71 -4.82 -1.24 -7.71
N LEU A 72 -3.60 -0.87 -7.30
CA LEU A 72 -2.45 -1.77 -7.30
C LEU A 72 -1.96 -2.09 -5.89
N GLY A 73 -2.47 -1.39 -4.88
CA GLY A 73 -2.10 -1.59 -3.48
C GLY A 73 -3.08 -0.90 -2.55
N LEU A 74 -2.98 -1.27 -1.28
CA LEU A 74 -3.73 -0.64 -0.20
C LEU A 74 -3.00 -0.80 1.13
N ALA A 75 -2.96 0.26 1.93
CA ALA A 75 -2.43 0.26 3.28
C ALA A 75 -3.22 1.19 4.21
N GLU A 76 -3.12 0.93 5.52
CA GLU A 76 -3.63 1.86 6.54
C GLU A 76 -2.65 3.02 6.77
N LEU A 77 -3.18 4.22 6.98
CA LEU A 77 -2.37 5.43 7.16
C LEU A 77 -1.80 5.55 8.58
N GLY A 78 -0.48 5.70 8.69
CA GLY A 78 0.21 6.07 9.94
C GLY A 78 0.20 4.96 11.00
N THR A 79 0.35 3.70 10.58
CA THR A 79 0.21 2.54 11.44
C THR A 79 1.50 1.83 11.79
N ILE A 80 2.69 2.28 11.35
CA ILE A 80 3.96 1.54 11.49
C ILE A 80 4.28 1.02 12.91
N CYS A 81 3.85 1.70 13.98
CA CYS A 81 4.05 1.27 15.36
C CYS A 81 2.85 0.52 15.97
N ARG A 82 1.85 0.15 15.17
CA ARG A 82 0.68 -0.60 15.60
C ARG A 82 0.85 -2.06 15.20
N GLU A 83 0.42 -2.96 16.08
CA GLU A 83 0.33 -4.40 15.79
C GLU A 83 -0.54 -4.71 14.56
N THR A 84 -1.36 -3.77 14.10
CA THR A 84 -2.18 -3.91 12.89
C THR A 84 -1.48 -3.46 11.61
N ALA A 85 -0.25 -2.93 11.65
CA ALA A 85 0.44 -2.41 10.47
C ALA A 85 0.57 -3.47 9.37
N CYS A 86 -0.07 -3.20 8.23
CA CYS A 86 -0.12 -4.09 7.09
C CYS A 86 -0.34 -3.30 5.79
N ALA A 87 0.13 -3.87 4.69
CA ALA A 87 -0.12 -3.39 3.34
C ALA A 87 -0.33 -4.59 2.39
N ILE A 88 -1.07 -4.38 1.32
CA ILE A 88 -1.17 -5.34 0.21
C ILE A 88 -0.73 -4.67 -1.08
N VAL A 89 -0.07 -5.43 -1.96
CA VAL A 89 0.36 -4.98 -3.28
C VAL A 89 0.09 -6.07 -4.30
N GLN A 90 -0.47 -5.68 -5.44
CA GLN A 90 -0.57 -6.51 -6.63
C GLN A 90 0.76 -6.55 -7.37
N ASP A 91 1.29 -7.75 -7.56
CA ASP A 91 2.48 -8.02 -8.36
C ASP A 91 2.18 -7.88 -9.85
N ASN A 92 2.59 -6.75 -10.41
CA ASN A 92 2.59 -6.48 -11.85
C ASN A 92 4.02 -6.47 -12.45
N GLY A 93 4.97 -7.16 -11.81
CA GLY A 93 6.38 -7.20 -12.20
C GLY A 93 7.22 -6.13 -11.48
N LEU A 94 8.29 -5.67 -12.12
CA LEU A 94 9.25 -4.75 -11.48
C LEU A 94 8.62 -3.44 -10.98
N SER A 95 7.55 -2.97 -11.63
CA SER A 95 6.80 -1.77 -11.22
C SER A 95 6.12 -1.92 -9.86
N ALA A 96 5.89 -3.14 -9.36
CA ALA A 96 5.32 -3.38 -8.04
C ALA A 96 6.21 -2.79 -6.92
N SER A 97 7.51 -2.63 -7.17
CA SER A 97 8.42 -1.95 -6.23
C SER A 97 8.01 -0.50 -5.93
N PHE A 98 7.41 0.19 -6.90
CA PHE A 98 6.90 1.55 -6.72
C PHE A 98 5.65 1.58 -5.86
N THR A 99 4.74 0.63 -6.11
CA THR A 99 3.54 0.46 -5.30
C THR A 99 3.89 0.05 -3.87
N ILE A 100 4.87 -0.84 -3.68
CA ILE A 100 5.40 -1.18 -2.35
C ILE A 100 5.89 0.09 -1.63
N ALA A 101 6.68 0.93 -2.30
CA ALA A 101 7.16 2.17 -1.71
C ALA A 101 5.99 3.12 -1.35
N HIS A 102 4.99 3.24 -2.24
CA HIS A 102 3.79 4.05 -2.01
C HIS A 102 3.00 3.60 -0.77
N GLU A 103 2.68 2.30 -0.70
CA GLU A 103 1.90 1.75 0.41
C GLU A 103 2.66 1.82 1.74
N LEU A 104 3.98 1.58 1.72
CA LEU A 104 4.81 1.79 2.92
C LEU A 104 4.88 3.28 3.32
N GLY A 105 4.81 4.20 2.36
CA GLY A 105 4.65 5.63 2.62
C GLY A 105 3.38 5.92 3.41
N HIS A 106 2.25 5.29 3.04
CA HIS A 106 1.01 5.37 3.82
C HIS A 106 1.18 4.78 5.22
N VAL A 107 1.78 3.61 5.38
CA VAL A 107 2.06 3.03 6.71
C VAL A 107 2.89 3.99 7.58
N LEU A 108 3.80 4.74 6.97
CA LEU A 108 4.62 5.79 7.60
C LEU A 108 3.91 7.15 7.75
N GLY A 109 2.60 7.21 7.53
CA GLY A 109 1.78 8.40 7.77
C GLY A 109 1.75 9.41 6.62
N MET A 110 2.46 9.16 5.51
CA MET A 110 2.45 10.06 4.36
C MET A 110 1.10 9.98 3.63
N PRO A 111 0.39 11.09 3.46
CA PRO A 111 -0.78 11.11 2.60
C PRO A 111 -0.40 11.19 1.13
N HIS A 112 -1.41 11.13 0.26
CA HIS A 112 -1.20 11.50 -1.13
C HIS A 112 -0.68 12.93 -1.25
N ASP A 113 0.12 13.18 -2.27
CA ASP A 113 0.70 14.50 -2.48
C ASP A 113 -0.38 15.58 -2.64
N ASP A 114 -1.59 15.26 -3.11
CA ASP A 114 -2.72 16.20 -3.32
C ASP A 114 -3.69 16.34 -2.15
N ASP A 115 -3.38 15.68 -1.03
CA ASP A 115 -4.10 15.85 0.24
C ASP A 115 -3.96 17.30 0.77
N SER A 116 -4.95 17.78 1.51
CA SER A 116 -4.96 19.12 2.10
C SER A 116 -3.75 19.34 3.02
N ARG A 117 -3.28 18.31 3.72
CA ARG A 117 -2.08 18.35 4.57
C ARG A 117 -0.80 18.64 3.79
N CYS A 118 -0.80 18.34 2.48
CA CYS A 118 0.34 18.60 1.61
C CYS A 118 0.35 20.00 0.98
N GLN A 119 -0.76 20.73 1.02
CA GLN A 119 -0.87 22.04 0.35
C GLN A 119 0.21 23.03 0.81
N ARG A 120 0.57 23.02 2.10
CA ARG A 120 1.60 23.89 2.67
C ARG A 120 3.04 23.59 2.19
N TYR A 121 3.29 22.42 1.59
CA TYR A 121 4.64 21.99 1.16
C TYR A 121 4.81 21.85 -0.35
N ARG A 122 3.72 21.90 -1.12
CA ARG A 122 3.71 21.65 -2.57
C ARG A 122 4.58 22.63 -3.37
N GLY A 123 4.76 23.86 -2.88
CA GLY A 123 5.44 24.92 -3.64
C GLY A 123 4.83 25.08 -5.05
N ASP A 124 5.65 25.55 -6.00
CA ASP A 124 5.25 25.76 -7.42
C ASP A 124 5.45 24.50 -8.29
N SER A 125 5.59 23.32 -7.68
CA SER A 125 5.93 22.06 -8.37
C SER A 125 4.71 21.37 -8.97
N SER A 126 3.85 22.11 -9.67
CA SER A 126 2.74 21.51 -10.42
C SER A 126 3.29 20.70 -11.59
N GLY A 127 3.01 19.40 -11.64
CA GLY A 127 3.30 18.54 -12.81
C GLY A 127 4.39 17.48 -12.63
N ASN A 128 5.01 17.35 -11.45
CA ASN A 128 6.00 16.29 -11.18
C ASN A 128 5.44 15.25 -10.21
N ASN A 129 4.83 14.20 -10.73
CA ASN A 129 4.33 13.09 -9.92
C ASN A 129 5.49 12.41 -9.17
N ARG A 130 5.29 12.12 -7.89
CA ARG A 130 6.28 11.51 -6.97
C ARG A 130 5.72 10.21 -6.42
N ILE A 131 6.47 9.56 -5.53
CA ILE A 131 6.06 8.26 -4.96
C ILE A 131 4.64 8.32 -4.38
N MET A 132 4.23 9.42 -3.73
CA MET A 132 2.90 9.58 -3.13
C MET A 132 1.84 10.22 -4.05
N SER A 133 2.08 10.28 -5.36
CA SER A 133 1.03 10.64 -6.32
C SER A 133 -0.03 9.53 -6.38
N ARG A 134 -1.32 9.90 -6.42
CA ARG A 134 -2.45 8.94 -6.50
C ARG A 134 -2.41 8.08 -7.77
N THR A 135 -1.85 8.62 -8.85
CA THR A 135 -1.77 7.97 -10.16
C THR A 135 -0.33 7.92 -10.62
N ILE A 136 0.07 6.78 -11.18
CA ILE A 136 1.35 6.61 -11.86
C ILE A 136 1.12 6.89 -13.35
N ASP A 137 1.90 7.81 -13.90
CA ASP A 137 1.93 8.16 -15.32
C ASP A 137 3.38 8.33 -15.83
N HIS A 138 3.52 8.69 -17.10
CA HIS A 138 4.83 8.89 -17.74
C HIS A 138 5.68 10.01 -17.10
N ASN A 139 5.08 10.92 -16.33
CA ASN A 139 5.78 12.03 -15.66
C ASN A 139 6.13 11.71 -14.20
N THR A 140 5.78 10.50 -13.75
CA THR A 140 6.07 10.06 -12.39
C THR A 140 7.56 9.80 -12.24
N HIS A 141 8.14 10.36 -11.19
CA HIS A 141 9.50 10.10 -10.74
C HIS A 141 9.43 9.10 -9.57
N PRO A 142 9.38 7.78 -9.84
CA PRO A 142 9.02 6.78 -8.84
C PRO A 142 10.14 6.49 -7.83
N TRP A 143 11.28 7.19 -7.96
CA TRP A 143 12.45 7.08 -7.09
C TRP A 143 12.59 8.28 -6.14
N GLN A 144 11.61 9.20 -6.14
CA GLN A 144 11.74 10.46 -5.44
C GLN A 144 10.49 10.76 -4.60
N TRP A 145 10.70 10.98 -3.31
CA TRP A 145 9.70 11.54 -2.40
C TRP A 145 9.53 13.04 -2.64
N SER A 146 8.28 13.52 -2.57
CA SER A 146 7.97 14.95 -2.66
C SER A 146 8.47 15.70 -1.42
N ASN A 147 8.45 17.04 -1.47
CA ASN A 147 8.72 17.84 -0.28
C ASN A 147 7.67 17.57 0.81
N CYS A 148 6.39 17.43 0.45
CA CYS A 148 5.34 17.07 1.42
C CYS A 148 5.66 15.74 2.12
N SER A 149 5.94 14.68 1.37
CA SER A 149 6.21 13.35 1.93
C SER A 149 7.36 13.40 2.94
N ARG A 150 8.44 14.13 2.63
CA ARG A 150 9.60 14.29 3.53
C ARG A 150 9.25 15.03 4.81
N GLN A 151 8.47 16.11 4.71
CA GLN A 151 8.08 16.91 5.87
C GLN A 151 7.10 16.14 6.76
N ILE A 152 6.07 15.51 6.19
CA ILE A 152 5.13 14.68 6.94
C ILE A 152 5.84 13.51 7.63
N LEU A 153 6.77 12.84 6.95
CA LEU A 153 7.55 11.77 7.57
C LEU A 153 8.40 12.27 8.75
N SER A 154 8.99 13.45 8.60
CA SER A 154 9.80 14.05 9.67
C SER A 154 8.92 14.36 10.87
N GLU A 155 7.77 15.03 10.65
CA GLU A 155 6.77 15.32 11.69
C GLU A 155 6.18 14.06 12.34
N TYR A 156 6.10 12.94 11.61
CA TYR A 156 5.60 11.68 12.15
C TYR A 156 6.56 11.01 13.14
N PHE A 157 7.87 11.28 13.02
CA PHE A 157 8.91 10.69 13.89
C PHE A 157 9.45 11.63 14.97
N GLU A 158 9.05 12.90 14.96
CA GLU A 158 9.32 13.87 16.04
C GLU A 158 8.29 13.74 17.18
#